data_AF-A0A1L3GDB6-F1
#
_entry.id   AF-A0A1L3GDB6-F1
#
_cell.length_a   1.000
_cell.length_b   1.000
_cell.length_c   1.000
_cell.angle_alpha   90.00
_cell.angle_beta   90.00
_cell.angle_gamma   90.00
#
_symmetry.space_group_name_H-M   'P 1'
#
loop_
_entity.id
_entity.type
_entity.pdbx_description
1 polymer ?
#
loop_
_entity_poly.entity_id
_entity_poly.type
_entity_poly.pdbx_seq_one_letter_code
_entity_poly.pdbx_strand_id
1 'polypeptide(L)'
;MQIPQNTICGVWMRCPNAHGGKDWLGFLTGEHVLSCWGRTGQIRQSRVLSNHPSRNMLKRKINEKLAKGYDIIAVTYGAVWSRSADFQPGLIPDPPGPAQNAPPKENRQAQAVSRWIEGSSQAWF
;
A
#
# COMPACT_ATOMS: atom_id res chain seq x y z
N MET A 1 7.88 6.32 13.28
CA MET A 1 7.24 5.30 12.44
C MET A 1 8.25 4.77 11.45
N GLN A 2 8.45 3.46 11.36
CA GLN A 2 9.49 2.85 10.54
C GLN A 2 9.06 2.78 9.07
N ILE A 3 9.95 3.20 8.17
CA ILE A 3 9.77 3.04 6.73
C ILE A 3 10.29 1.64 6.35
N PRO A 4 9.54 0.84 5.58
CA PRO A 4 10.01 -0.47 5.12
C PRO A 4 11.33 -0.36 4.34
N GLN A 5 12.17 -1.39 4.45
CA GLN A 5 13.38 -1.47 3.62
C GLN A 5 13.01 -1.46 2.13
N ASN A 6 13.92 -0.93 1.30
CA ASN A 6 13.74 -0.79 -0.14
C ASN A 6 12.51 0.03 -0.55
N THR A 7 12.03 0.93 0.32
CA THR A 7 10.98 1.89 -0.04
C THR A 7 11.54 2.91 -1.03
N ILE A 8 10.89 2.99 -2.19
CA ILE A 8 11.17 3.96 -3.25
C ILE A 8 10.34 5.22 -3.02
N CYS A 9 9.08 5.05 -2.64
CA CYS A 9 8.18 6.14 -2.29
C CYS A 9 7.26 5.71 -1.16
N GLY A 10 7.06 6.58 -0.17
CA GLY A 10 6.06 6.42 0.88
C GLY A 10 5.20 7.67 0.96
N VAL A 11 3.91 7.45 1.25
CA VAL A 11 2.94 8.52 1.51
C VAL A 11 2.30 8.27 2.86
N TRP A 12 2.18 9.31 3.66
CA TRP A 12 1.45 9.29 4.92
C TRP A 12 0.28 10.26 4.82
N MET A 13 -0.92 9.71 4.98
CA MET A 13 -2.17 10.43 4.96
C MET A 13 -2.91 10.30 6.29
N ARG A 14 -3.73 11.31 6.63
CA ARG A 14 -4.58 11.31 7.83
C ARG A 14 -5.98 11.78 7.49
N CYS A 15 -6.96 11.15 8.10
CA CYS A 15 -8.34 11.64 8.14
C CYS A 15 -8.69 11.94 9.61
N PRO A 16 -9.02 13.20 9.97
CA PRO A 16 -9.49 13.51 11.31
C PRO A 16 -10.85 12.82 11.58
N ASN A 17 -11.07 12.38 12.81
CA ASN A 17 -12.36 11.86 13.25
C ASN A 17 -12.57 12.19 14.74
N ALA A 18 -13.78 11.99 15.24
CA ALA A 18 -14.15 12.27 16.65
C ALA A 18 -13.28 11.56 17.70
N HIS A 19 -12.49 10.55 17.31
CA HIS A 19 -11.65 9.74 18.19
C HIS A 19 -10.14 9.94 17.99
N GLY A 20 -9.74 11.09 17.42
CA GLY A 20 -8.32 11.48 17.25
C GLY A 20 -7.73 11.19 15.86
N GLY A 21 -8.55 10.74 14.91
CA GLY A 21 -8.17 10.52 13.52
C GLY A 21 -7.64 9.11 13.20
N LYS A 22 -7.50 8.87 11.90
CA LYS A 22 -7.01 7.63 11.30
C LYS A 22 -5.84 7.94 10.38
N ASP A 23 -4.72 7.27 10.62
CA ASP A 23 -3.56 7.34 9.75
C ASP A 23 -3.61 6.20 8.73
N TRP A 24 -3.25 6.51 7.49
CA TRP A 24 -3.03 5.54 6.42
C TRP A 24 -1.70 5.84 5.75
N LEU A 25 -0.91 4.80 5.51
CA LEU A 25 0.35 4.89 4.82
C LEU A 25 0.35 3.94 3.64
N GLY A 26 0.87 4.43 2.51
CA GLY A 26 1.12 3.64 1.32
C GLY A 26 2.61 3.64 1.03
N PHE A 27 3.18 2.50 0.69
CA PHE A 27 4.57 2.37 0.29
C PHE A 27 4.67 1.67 -1.06
N LEU A 28 5.47 2.23 -1.94
CA LEU A 28 6.00 1.56 -3.12
C LEU A 28 7.42 1.11 -2.77
N THR A 29 7.64 -0.19 -2.73
CA THR A 29 8.97 -0.79 -2.58
C THR A 29 9.44 -1.36 -3.92
N GLY A 30 10.68 -1.85 -3.98
CA GLY A 30 11.19 -2.54 -5.18
C GLY A 30 10.42 -3.81 -5.56
N GLU A 31 9.60 -4.36 -4.66
CA GLU A 31 8.93 -5.65 -4.86
C GLU A 31 7.40 -5.53 -4.76
N HIS A 32 6.92 -4.65 -3.88
CA HIS A 32 5.53 -4.65 -3.46
C HIS A 32 4.95 -3.25 -3.39
N VAL A 33 3.62 -3.19 -3.43
CA VAL A 33 2.88 -2.03 -2.93
C VAL A 33 2.29 -2.42 -1.59
N LEU A 34 2.66 -1.72 -0.52
CA LEU A 34 2.22 -1.98 0.85
C LEU A 34 1.25 -0.90 1.30
N SER A 35 0.33 -1.28 2.17
CA SER A 35 -0.50 -0.34 2.92
C SER A 35 -0.44 -0.64 4.40
N CYS A 36 -0.35 0.39 5.22
CA CYS A 36 -0.42 0.30 6.67
C CYS A 36 -1.46 1.29 7.19
N TRP A 37 -2.22 0.95 8.23
CA TRP A 37 -3.22 1.84 8.79
C TRP A 37 -3.51 1.58 10.25
N GLY A 38 -4.15 2.57 10.88
CA GLY A 38 -4.55 2.49 12.29
C GLY A 38 -5.03 3.83 12.80
N ARG A 39 -5.26 3.91 14.12
CA ARG A 39 -5.54 5.19 14.77
C ARG A 39 -4.31 6.09 14.66
N THR A 40 -4.51 7.40 14.71
CA THR A 40 -3.40 8.35 14.73
C THR A 40 -2.39 8.00 15.82
N GLY A 41 -1.10 7.90 15.46
CA GLY A 41 -0.03 7.50 16.38
C GLY A 41 0.03 5.99 16.72
N GLN A 42 -0.91 5.18 16.23
CA GLN A 42 -0.98 3.73 16.45
C GLN A 42 -1.31 2.99 15.15
N ILE A 43 -0.31 2.89 14.27
CA ILE A 43 -0.40 2.03 13.09
C ILE A 43 -0.16 0.59 13.50
N ARG A 44 -1.19 -0.26 13.34
CA ARG A 44 -1.17 -1.65 13.82
C ARG A 44 -1.54 -2.67 12.75
N GLN A 45 -2.06 -2.22 11.61
CA GLN A 45 -2.52 -3.09 10.54
C GLN A 45 -1.69 -2.82 9.29
N SER A 46 -1.37 -3.88 8.56
CA SER A 46 -0.69 -3.80 7.27
C SER A 46 -1.26 -4.83 6.30
N ARG A 47 -1.10 -4.55 5.00
CA ARG A 47 -1.49 -5.44 3.91
C ARG A 47 -0.66 -5.15 2.67
N VAL A 48 -0.20 -6.21 2.01
CA VAL A 48 0.33 -6.15 0.64
C VAL A 48 -0.83 -5.92 -0.33
N LEU A 49 -0.82 -4.79 -1.02
CA LEU A 49 -1.83 -4.42 -2.03
C LEU A 49 -1.51 -5.03 -3.40
N SER A 50 -0.24 -5.23 -3.71
CA SER A 50 0.23 -5.81 -4.95
C SER A 50 1.57 -6.53 -4.75
N ASN A 51 1.73 -7.69 -5.38
CA ASN A 51 2.99 -8.42 -5.47
C ASN A 51 3.90 -7.95 -6.60
N HIS A 52 3.48 -6.90 -7.29
CA HIS A 52 4.26 -6.22 -8.32
C HIS A 52 4.34 -4.73 -7.98
N PRO A 53 5.54 -4.13 -8.02
CA PRO A 53 5.71 -2.72 -7.75
C PRO A 53 5.02 -1.93 -8.86
N SER A 54 4.00 -1.14 -8.49
CA SER A 54 3.24 -0.36 -9.45
C SER A 54 2.95 1.02 -8.89
N ARG A 55 3.58 2.02 -9.48
CA ARG A 55 3.31 3.44 -9.20
C ARG A 55 1.83 3.77 -9.41
N ASN A 56 1.22 3.26 -10.49
CA ASN A 56 -0.19 3.50 -10.81
C ASN A 56 -1.11 2.92 -9.73
N MET A 57 -0.78 1.75 -9.16
CA MET A 57 -1.52 1.18 -8.05
C MET A 57 -1.47 2.09 -6.82
N LEU A 58 -0.27 2.57 -6.44
CA LEU A 58 -0.11 3.48 -5.30
C LEU A 58 -0.86 4.80 -5.54
N LYS A 59 -0.71 5.41 -6.72
CA LYS A 59 -1.41 6.64 -7.12
C LYS A 59 -2.93 6.48 -7.06
N ARG A 60 -3.47 5.37 -7.57
CA ARG A 60 -4.90 5.04 -7.48
C ARG A 60 -5.35 4.99 -6.02
N LYS A 61 -4.59 4.35 -5.15
CA LYS A 61 -4.91 4.25 -3.72
C LYS A 61 -4.83 5.59 -3.00
N ILE A 62 -3.87 6.45 -3.35
CA ILE A 62 -3.82 7.82 -2.85
C ILE A 62 -5.11 8.57 -3.22
N ASN A 63 -5.50 8.52 -4.50
CA ASN A 63 -6.72 9.19 -4.96
C ASN A 63 -7.98 8.65 -4.27
N GLU A 64 -8.09 7.33 -4.07
CA GLU A 64 -9.19 6.73 -3.30
C GLU A 64 -9.24 7.24 -1.85
N LYS A 65 -8.09 7.57 -1.24
CA LYS A 65 -8.02 8.10 0.12
C LYS A 65 -8.33 9.59 0.17
N LEU A 66 -7.81 10.36 -0.78
CA LEU A 66 -8.16 11.77 -0.95
C LEU A 66 -9.68 11.94 -1.09
N ALA A 67 -10.32 11.13 -1.94
CA ALA A 67 -11.77 11.13 -2.12
C ALA A 67 -12.57 10.78 -0.85
N LYS A 68 -11.93 10.16 0.15
CA LYS A 68 -12.51 9.83 1.46
C LYS A 68 -12.21 10.90 2.53
N GLY A 69 -11.66 12.04 2.14
CA GLY A 69 -11.31 13.13 3.07
C GLY A 69 -10.04 12.87 3.87
N TYR A 70 -9.10 12.10 3.33
CA TYR A 70 -7.75 12.05 3.89
C TYR A 70 -6.91 13.19 3.32
N ASP A 71 -6.13 13.84 4.18
CA ASP A 71 -5.09 14.79 3.80
C ASP A 71 -3.72 14.13 3.80
N ILE A 72 -2.84 14.58 2.91
CA ILE A 72 -1.45 14.14 2.89
C ILE A 72 -0.70 14.95 3.95
N ILE A 73 0.03 14.26 4.84
CA ILE A 73 0.82 14.88 5.91
C ILE A 73 2.31 14.87 5.59
N ALA A 74 2.78 13.76 5.02
CA ALA A 74 4.19 13.56 4.73
C ALA A 74 4.39 12.61 3.56
N VAL A 75 5.52 12.78 2.88
CA VAL A 75 6.00 11.88 1.84
C VAL A 75 7.47 11.56 2.05
N THR A 76 7.91 10.42 1.54
CA THR A 76 9.32 10.03 1.56
C THR A 76 9.69 9.45 0.19
N TYR A 77 10.90 9.75 -0.25
CA TYR A 77 11.55 9.15 -1.41
C TYR A 77 12.84 8.46 -0.97
N GLY A 78 12.70 7.48 -0.07
CA GLY A 78 13.81 6.81 0.60
C GLY A 78 13.61 6.73 2.11
N ALA A 79 14.61 7.17 2.88
CA ALA A 79 14.71 6.83 4.30
C ALA A 79 14.07 7.81 5.29
N VAL A 80 13.64 9.01 4.87
CA VAL A 80 13.19 10.06 5.80
C VAL A 80 11.89 10.72 5.33
N TRP A 81 10.94 10.90 6.26
CA TRP A 81 9.70 11.62 6.02
C TRP A 81 9.94 13.11 5.88
N SER A 82 9.42 13.69 4.80
CA SER A 82 9.36 15.12 4.53
C SER A 82 7.91 15.59 4.64
N ARG A 83 7.66 16.72 5.33
CA ARG A 83 6.30 17.28 5.41
C ARG A 83 5.82 17.69 4.02
N SER A 84 4.55 17.41 3.72
CA SER A 84 4.01 17.43 2.36
C SER A 84 3.63 18.81 1.82
N ALA A 85 4.30 19.89 2.24
CA ALA A 85 3.99 21.24 1.74
C ALA A 85 4.01 21.31 0.19
N ASP A 86 4.79 20.43 -0.46
CA ASP A 86 5.01 20.41 -1.91
C ASP A 86 4.68 19.08 -2.60
N PHE A 87 3.89 18.17 -1.99
CA PHE A 87 3.64 16.87 -2.63
C PHE A 87 2.73 16.99 -3.85
N GLN A 88 3.29 16.71 -5.03
CA GLN A 88 2.52 16.48 -6.25
C GLN A 88 2.47 14.97 -6.59
N PRO A 89 1.28 14.35 -6.73
CA PRO A 89 1.13 12.93 -7.10
C PRO A 89 1.82 12.56 -8.43
N GLY A 90 2.15 13.54 -9.27
CA GLY A 90 2.92 13.39 -10.51
C GLY A 90 4.41 13.10 -10.33
N LEU A 91 4.96 13.26 -9.11
CA LEU A 91 6.39 13.13 -8.84
C LEU A 91 6.77 11.82 -8.14
N ILE A 92 5.87 10.83 -8.06
CA ILE A 92 6.24 9.50 -7.57
C ILE A 92 7.24 8.87 -8.57
N PRO A 93 8.47 8.52 -8.18
CA PRO A 93 9.42 7.90 -9.10
C PRO A 93 8.91 6.53 -9.55
N ASP A 94 9.24 6.16 -10.78
CA ASP A 94 8.95 4.82 -11.27
C ASP A 94 9.84 3.79 -10.55
N PRO A 95 9.31 2.58 -10.29
CA PRO A 95 10.13 1.55 -9.66
C PRO A 95 11.31 1.17 -10.57
N PRO A 96 12.47 0.80 -10.00
CA PRO A 96 13.56 0.24 -10.79
C PRO A 96 13.01 -0.97 -11.54
N GLY A 97 13.25 -1.01 -12.85
CA GLY A 97 12.71 -2.05 -13.73
C GLY A 97 13.11 -3.46 -13.25
N PRO A 98 12.29 -4.49 -13.54
CA PRO A 98 12.64 -5.85 -13.19
C PRO A 98 13.96 -6.24 -13.86
N ALA A 99 14.90 -6.80 -13.08
CA ALA A 99 16.10 -7.41 -13.63
C ALA A 99 15.68 -8.50 -14.64
N GLN A 100 16.02 -8.32 -15.92
CA GLN A 100 15.51 -9.09 -17.07
C GLN A 100 15.99 -10.56 -17.19
N ASN A 101 16.35 -11.24 -16.09
CA ASN A 101 16.90 -12.60 -16.18
C ASN A 101 16.30 -13.57 -15.15
N ALA A 102 15.00 -13.86 -15.24
CA ALA A 102 14.43 -15.04 -14.58
C ALA A 102 13.46 -15.78 -15.52
N PRO A 103 13.61 -17.11 -15.72
CA PRO A 103 12.72 -17.90 -16.56
C PRO A 103 11.28 -17.96 -15.99
N PRO A 104 10.27 -18.25 -16.83
CA PRO A 104 8.86 -18.11 -16.45
C PRO A 104 8.51 -19.07 -15.32
N LYS A 105 8.20 -18.53 -14.14
CA LYS A 105 7.66 -19.31 -13.02
C LYS A 105 6.17 -19.56 -13.24
N GLU A 106 5.90 -20.84 -13.49
CA GLU A 106 4.61 -21.50 -13.58
C GLU A 106 3.59 -21.05 -12.51
N ASN A 107 2.34 -20.92 -12.95
CA ASN A 107 1.18 -20.39 -12.24
C ASN A 107 0.80 -21.20 -10.99
N ARG A 108 1.30 -20.79 -9.82
CA ARG A 108 0.91 -21.40 -8.52
C ARG A 108 -0.33 -20.77 -7.86
N GLN A 109 -0.96 -19.78 -8.49
CA GLN A 109 -2.13 -19.06 -7.94
C GLN A 109 -3.48 -19.68 -8.32
N ALA A 110 -3.51 -20.62 -9.28
CA ALA A 110 -4.76 -21.30 -9.66
C ALA A 110 -5.25 -22.34 -8.64
N GLN A 111 -4.43 -22.77 -7.68
CA GLN A 111 -4.80 -23.84 -6.72
C GLN A 111 -5.34 -23.33 -5.37
N ALA A 112 -5.19 -22.05 -5.03
CA ALA A 112 -5.65 -21.54 -3.74
C ALA A 112 -7.14 -21.13 -3.71
N VAL A 113 -7.75 -20.88 -4.87
CA VAL A 113 -9.15 -20.44 -4.97
C VAL A 113 -10.12 -21.64 -5.07
N SER A 114 -9.70 -22.77 -5.62
CA SER A 114 -10.55 -23.97 -5.72
C SER A 114 -10.80 -24.67 -4.39
N ARG A 115 -9.99 -24.43 -3.36
CA ARG A 115 -10.15 -25.05 -2.02
C ARG A 115 -11.08 -24.31 -1.06
N TRP A 116 -11.62 -23.15 -1.44
CA TRP A 116 -12.51 -22.36 -0.57
C TRP A 116 -13.99 -22.41 -1.00
N ILE A 117 -14.28 -22.87 -2.23
CA ILE A 117 -15.66 -22.94 -2.76
C ILE A 117 -16.32 -24.31 -2.47
N GLU A 118 -15.56 -25.37 -2.21
CA GLU A 118 -16.12 -26.70 -1.86
C GLU A 118 -16.50 -26.87 -0.37
N GLY A 119 -16.15 -25.92 0.51
CA GLY A 119 -16.28 -26.08 1.96
C GLY A 119 -17.46 -25.40 2.64
N SER A 120 -18.30 -24.64 1.92
CA SER A 120 -19.29 -23.73 2.52
C SER A 120 -20.74 -24.04 2.11
N SER A 121 -21.09 -25.33 2.10
CA SER A 121 -22.48 -25.78 1.94
C SER A 121 -22.85 -26.86 2.95
N GLN A 122 -22.92 -26.49 4.24
CA GLN A 122 -23.83 -27.08 5.25
C GLN A 122 -24.09 -25.98 6.30
N ALA A 123 -25.22 -25.26 6.19
CA ALA A 123 -26.50 -25.57 6.80
C ALA A 123 -26.45 -25.52 8.35
N TRP A 124 -27.07 -24.48 8.91
CA TRP A 124 -27.67 -24.54 10.23
C TRP A 124 -29.09 -23.98 10.12
N PHE A 125 -30.04 -24.80 10.59
CA PHE A 125 -31.43 -24.45 10.87
C PHE A 125 -31.51 -23.31 11.90
#